data_AF-A0A3D1Q937-F1
#
_entry.id   AF-A0A3D1Q937-F1
#
_cell.length_a   1.000
_cell.length_b   1.000
_cell.length_c   1.000
_cell.angle_alpha   90.00
_cell.angle_beta   90.00
_cell.angle_gamma   90.00
#
_symmetry.space_group_name_H-M   'P 1'
#
loop_
_entity.id
_entity.type
_entity.pdbx_description
1 polymer ?
#
loop_
_entity_poly.entity_id
_entity_poly.type
_entity_poly.pdbx_seq_one_letter_code
_entity_poly.pdbx_strand_id
1 'polypeptide(L)'
;VPKAHTPFQWRPQDSIAELREKRRYLSRRRLKGIKLSFHDEETSFLEGAIARGDRRMAQVIHRAWQKGCRFDGWSEHFRFPAWQEALAECGVDPDFYVTRGVGYDEALPWDFIDTGIDKEFLIREDELANSGMSSSDCRHEGCNDCGVCPSLEVNLEIGEGDDALASGI
;
A
#
# COMPACT_ATOMS: atom_id res chain seq x y z
N VAL A 1 -3.55 -0.33 -3.24
CA VAL A 1 -2.83 -1.49 -2.67
C VAL A 1 -2.28 -1.11 -1.29
N PRO A 2 -2.76 -1.70 -0.18
CA PRO A 2 -2.17 -1.56 1.14
C PRO A 2 -0.69 -1.93 1.12
N LYS A 3 0.16 -1.08 1.70
CA LYS A 3 1.62 -1.26 1.68
C LYS A 3 2.13 -1.59 3.07
N ALA A 4 3.14 -2.46 3.14
CA ALA A 4 3.83 -2.80 4.37
C ALA A 4 4.41 -1.55 5.04
N HIS A 5 4.46 -1.53 6.38
CA HIS A 5 4.99 -0.44 7.20
C HIS A 5 4.30 0.92 6.95
N THR A 6 3.03 0.90 6.57
CA THR A 6 2.19 2.11 6.47
C THR A 6 0.99 1.99 7.39
N PRO A 7 0.37 3.11 7.81
CA PRO A 7 -0.84 3.06 8.64
C PRO A 7 -1.95 2.21 8.01
N PHE A 8 -2.01 2.16 6.68
CA PHE A 8 -3.05 1.43 5.96
C PHE A 8 -2.78 -0.06 5.74
N GLN A 9 -1.70 -0.62 6.30
CA GLN A 9 -1.28 -2.00 6.03
C GLN A 9 -2.30 -3.08 6.46
N TRP A 10 -3.18 -2.75 7.40
CA TRP A 10 -4.25 -3.62 7.89
C TRP A 10 -5.55 -3.54 7.09
N ARG A 11 -5.68 -2.51 6.25
CA ARG A 11 -6.92 -2.29 5.49
C ARG A 11 -7.05 -3.29 4.35
N PRO A 12 -8.28 -3.70 3.99
CA PRO A 12 -8.52 -4.46 2.79
C PRO A 12 -8.30 -3.59 1.54
N GLN A 13 -8.00 -4.24 0.43
CA GLN A 13 -8.17 -3.67 -0.90
C GLN A 13 -9.53 -4.10 -1.45
N ASP A 14 -10.21 -3.18 -2.14
CA ASP A 14 -11.44 -3.50 -2.85
C ASP A 14 -11.23 -4.66 -3.85
N SER A 15 -12.27 -5.47 -4.04
CA SER A 15 -12.27 -6.53 -5.05
C SER A 15 -12.19 -5.98 -6.48
N ILE A 16 -11.77 -6.81 -7.43
CA ILE A 16 -11.77 -6.45 -8.87
C ILE A 16 -13.17 -5.97 -9.32
N ALA A 17 -14.23 -6.60 -8.81
CA ALA A 17 -15.61 -6.25 -9.15
C ALA A 17 -15.97 -4.83 -8.68
N GLU A 18 -15.64 -4.49 -7.44
CA GLU A 18 -15.89 -3.16 -6.87
C GLU A 18 -15.06 -2.08 -7.57
N LEU A 19 -13.78 -2.36 -7.86
CA LEU A 19 -12.92 -1.43 -8.60
C LEU A 19 -13.48 -1.15 -9.99
N ARG A 20 -13.93 -2.18 -10.71
CA ARG A 20 -14.59 -2.04 -12.02
C ARG A 20 -15.87 -1.22 -11.93
N GLU A 21 -16.66 -1.41 -10.88
CA GLU A 21 -17.88 -0.63 -10.65
C GLU A 21 -17.58 0.84 -10.38
N LYS A 22 -16.65 1.13 -9.46
CA LYS A 22 -16.20 2.49 -9.13
C LYS A 22 -15.65 3.21 -10.37
N ARG A 23 -14.83 2.53 -11.17
CA ARG A 23 -14.32 3.05 -12.45
C ARG A 23 -15.45 3.38 -13.43
N ARG A 24 -16.42 2.46 -13.59
CA ARG A 24 -17.58 2.65 -14.47
C ARG A 24 -18.43 3.84 -14.03
N TYR A 25 -18.66 3.97 -12.73
CA TYR A 25 -19.40 5.09 -12.15
C TYR A 25 -18.72 6.44 -12.43
N LEU A 26 -17.42 6.56 -12.16
CA LEU A 26 -16.65 7.78 -12.42
C LEU A 26 -16.60 8.13 -13.90
N SER A 27 -16.43 7.11 -14.76
CA SER A 27 -16.36 7.29 -16.21
C SER A 27 -17.69 7.82 -16.79
N ARG A 28 -18.83 7.39 -16.24
CA ARG A 28 -20.17 7.88 -16.64
C ARG A 28 -20.46 9.30 -16.19
N ARG A 29 -19.80 9.77 -15.11
CA ARG A 29 -19.98 11.11 -14.53
C ARG A 29 -18.81 12.05 -14.82
N ARG A 30 -18.05 11.78 -15.89
CA ARG A 30 -16.85 12.55 -16.22
C ARG A 30 -17.18 14.01 -16.45
N LEU A 31 -16.61 14.89 -15.63
CA LEU A 31 -16.72 16.33 -15.78
C LEU A 31 -15.78 16.85 -16.88
N LYS A 32 -16.20 17.92 -17.56
CA LYS A 32 -15.38 18.59 -18.56
C LYS A 32 -14.11 19.15 -17.90
N GLY A 33 -12.96 18.96 -18.52
CA GLY A 33 -11.66 19.41 -18.01
C GLY A 33 -10.98 18.44 -17.05
N ILE A 34 -11.59 17.29 -16.71
CA ILE A 34 -10.98 16.27 -15.86
C ILE A 34 -10.49 15.09 -16.70
N LYS A 35 -9.20 14.75 -16.58
CA LYS A 35 -8.61 13.52 -17.11
C LYS A 35 -8.68 12.43 -16.03
N LEU A 36 -9.34 11.32 -16.33
CA LEU A 36 -9.35 10.15 -15.47
C LEU A 36 -8.25 9.18 -15.92
N SER A 37 -7.41 8.75 -14.99
CA SER A 37 -6.39 7.72 -15.19
C SER A 37 -6.65 6.61 -14.18
N PHE A 38 -6.65 5.37 -14.64
CA PHE A 38 -6.89 4.19 -13.82
C PHE A 38 -5.74 3.22 -14.01
N HIS A 39 -5.33 2.57 -12.93
CA HIS A 39 -4.52 1.38 -13.01
C HIS A 39 -5.40 0.20 -13.42
N ASP A 40 -4.80 -0.79 -14.08
CA ASP A 40 -5.49 -2.04 -14.42
C ASP A 40 -5.91 -2.78 -13.15
N GLU A 41 -7.17 -3.23 -13.09
CA GLU A 41 -7.73 -3.83 -11.88
C GLU A 41 -7.10 -5.20 -11.57
N GLU A 42 -6.75 -5.98 -12.60
CA GLU A 42 -6.18 -7.31 -12.46
C GLU A 42 -4.72 -7.24 -12.03
N THR A 43 -3.94 -6.32 -12.61
CA THR A 43 -2.58 -6.01 -12.15
C THR A 43 -2.61 -5.52 -10.71
N SER A 44 -3.49 -4.58 -10.36
CA SER A 44 -3.60 -4.05 -8.99
C SER A 44 -3.98 -5.12 -7.97
N PHE A 45 -4.83 -6.07 -8.36
CA PHE A 45 -5.21 -7.20 -7.52
C PHE A 45 -4.02 -8.14 -7.28
N LEU A 46 -3.29 -8.51 -8.33
CA LEU A 46 -2.12 -9.36 -8.22
C LEU A 46 -1.00 -8.68 -7.41
N GLU A 47 -0.75 -7.39 -7.63
CA GLU A 47 0.18 -6.60 -6.83
C GLU A 47 -0.18 -6.64 -5.34
N GLY A 48 -1.47 -6.52 -5.02
CA GLY A 48 -1.97 -6.67 -3.65
C GLY A 48 -1.69 -8.05 -3.08
N ALA A 49 -1.99 -9.11 -3.84
CA ALA A 49 -1.76 -10.48 -3.40
C ALA A 49 -0.26 -10.76 -3.16
N ILE A 50 0.62 -10.30 -4.07
CA ILE A 50 2.06 -10.49 -3.95
C ILE A 50 2.64 -9.67 -2.80
N ALA A 51 2.29 -8.38 -2.70
CA ALA A 51 2.82 -7.49 -1.66
C ALA A 51 2.37 -7.90 -0.25
N ARG A 52 1.17 -8.48 -0.14
CA ARG A 52 0.60 -8.97 1.12
C ARG A 52 0.85 -10.46 1.38
N GLY A 53 1.48 -11.14 0.43
CA GLY A 53 1.69 -12.58 0.45
C GLY A 53 2.72 -13.01 1.49
N ASP A 54 2.53 -14.21 2.04
CA ASP A 54 3.53 -14.86 2.88
C ASP A 54 4.40 -15.83 2.06
N ARG A 55 5.18 -16.68 2.75
CA ARG A 55 6.08 -17.67 2.15
C ARG A 55 5.40 -18.59 1.11
N ARG A 56 4.07 -18.80 1.19
CA ARG A 56 3.29 -19.57 0.20
C ARG A 56 3.33 -18.92 -1.19
N MET A 57 3.41 -17.59 -1.27
CA MET A 57 3.45 -16.85 -2.52
C MET A 57 4.73 -17.14 -3.34
N ALA A 58 5.82 -17.56 -2.69
CA ALA A 58 7.04 -17.94 -3.40
C ALA A 58 6.82 -19.09 -4.39
N GLN A 59 6.01 -20.09 -4.01
CA GLN A 59 5.68 -21.21 -4.90
C GLN A 59 4.79 -20.76 -6.07
N VAL A 60 3.86 -19.84 -5.82
CA VAL A 60 2.98 -19.25 -6.84
C VAL A 60 3.81 -18.50 -7.88
N ILE A 61 4.72 -17.61 -7.44
CA ILE A 61 5.60 -16.83 -8.33
C ILE A 61 6.45 -17.77 -9.20
N HIS A 62 7.04 -18.80 -8.58
CA HIS A 62 7.82 -19.78 -9.32
C HIS A 62 6.97 -20.53 -10.36
N ARG A 63 5.74 -20.93 -10.00
CA ARG A 63 4.82 -21.61 -10.92
C ARG A 63 4.35 -20.70 -12.06
N ALA A 64 4.05 -19.43 -11.79
CA ALA A 64 3.70 -18.45 -12.80
C ALA A 64 4.85 -18.25 -13.80
N TRP A 65 6.09 -18.15 -13.32
CA TRP A 65 7.28 -18.10 -14.18
C TRP A 65 7.42 -19.35 -15.07
N GLN A 66 7.18 -20.56 -14.53
CA GLN A 66 7.18 -21.81 -15.31
C GLN A 66 6.11 -21.81 -16.41
N LYS A 67 4.97 -21.13 -16.19
CA LYS A 67 3.90 -20.91 -17.18
C LYS A 67 4.21 -19.77 -18.18
N GLY A 68 5.37 -19.14 -18.04
CA GLY A 68 5.84 -18.09 -18.94
C GLY A 68 5.36 -16.69 -18.60
N CYS A 69 4.93 -16.43 -17.36
CA CYS A 69 4.74 -15.07 -16.85
C CYS A 69 6.11 -14.39 -16.72
N ARG A 70 6.33 -13.33 -17.50
CA ARG A 70 7.56 -12.53 -17.56
C ARG A 70 7.18 -11.14 -18.04
N PHE A 71 7.87 -10.12 -17.54
CA PHE A 71 7.60 -8.71 -17.89
C PHE A 71 6.16 -8.28 -17.58
N ASP A 72 5.53 -8.85 -16.55
CA ASP A 72 4.15 -8.54 -16.15
C ASP A 72 3.93 -7.10 -15.66
N GLY A 73 4.99 -6.30 -15.49
CA GLY A 73 4.90 -4.86 -15.24
C GLY A 73 4.51 -4.04 -16.47
N TRP A 74 4.54 -4.63 -17.66
CA TRP A 74 4.07 -4.03 -18.91
C TRP A 74 2.74 -4.66 -19.30
N SER A 75 1.71 -3.83 -19.49
CA SER A 75 0.34 -4.28 -19.74
C SER A 75 0.20 -5.26 -20.91
N GLU A 76 1.01 -5.11 -21.95
CA GLU A 76 1.05 -5.94 -23.15
C GLU A 76 1.61 -7.36 -22.93
N HIS A 77 2.31 -7.56 -21.80
CA HIS A 77 2.92 -8.83 -21.42
C HIS A 77 2.25 -9.45 -20.21
N PHE A 78 1.31 -8.75 -19.56
CA PHE A 78 0.64 -9.22 -18.37
C PHE A 78 -0.29 -10.40 -18.68
N ARG A 79 -0.07 -11.53 -18.00
CA ARG A 79 -0.82 -12.79 -18.25
C ARG A 79 -1.62 -13.22 -17.04
N PHE A 80 -2.66 -12.47 -16.70
CA PHE A 80 -3.51 -12.75 -15.54
C PHE A 80 -4.06 -14.19 -15.46
N PRO A 81 -4.55 -14.82 -16.55
CA PRO A 81 -5.02 -16.21 -16.48
C PRO A 81 -3.95 -17.21 -16.02
N ALA A 82 -2.69 -17.02 -16.44
CA ALA A 82 -1.59 -17.90 -16.03
C ALA A 82 -1.24 -17.72 -14.54
N TRP A 83 -1.41 -16.50 -13.99
CA TRP A 83 -1.31 -16.25 -12.55
C TRP A 83 -2.44 -16.91 -11.77
N GLN A 84 -3.68 -16.83 -12.26
CA GLN A 84 -4.83 -17.51 -11.64
C GLN A 84 -4.64 -19.03 -11.60
N GLU A 85 -4.15 -19.63 -12.69
CA GLU A 85 -3.79 -21.05 -12.71
C GLU A 85 -2.68 -21.39 -11.70
N ALA A 86 -1.63 -20.56 -11.61
CA ALA A 86 -0.53 -20.78 -10.67
C ALA A 86 -1.01 -20.71 -9.21
N LEU A 87 -1.87 -19.73 -8.87
CA LEU A 87 -2.51 -19.61 -7.56
C LEU A 87 -3.33 -20.87 -7.23
N ALA A 88 -4.17 -21.33 -8.17
CA ALA A 88 -5.00 -22.52 -8.00
C ALA A 88 -4.16 -23.80 -7.82
N GLU A 89 -3.12 -24.00 -8.63
CA GLU A 89 -2.22 -25.17 -8.53
C GLU A 89 -1.45 -25.21 -7.21
N CYS A 90 -1.14 -24.05 -6.64
CA CYS A 90 -0.48 -23.95 -5.33
C CYS A 90 -1.46 -23.97 -4.15
N GLY A 91 -2.79 -24.03 -4.40
CA GLY A 91 -3.81 -24.01 -3.36
C GLY A 91 -3.83 -22.68 -2.58
N VAL A 92 -3.46 -21.58 -3.23
CA VAL A 92 -3.40 -20.25 -2.63
C VAL A 92 -4.59 -19.43 -3.09
N ASP A 93 -5.43 -19.05 -2.14
CA ASP A 93 -6.52 -18.10 -2.37
C ASP A 93 -5.96 -16.66 -2.30
N PRO A 94 -5.96 -15.89 -3.40
CA PRO A 94 -5.50 -14.51 -3.38
C PRO A 94 -6.41 -13.58 -2.57
N ASP A 95 -7.72 -13.87 -2.46
CA ASP A 95 -8.67 -13.01 -1.74
C ASP A 95 -8.36 -12.97 -0.23
N PHE A 96 -7.84 -14.07 0.32
CA PHE A 96 -7.32 -14.13 1.69
C PHE A 96 -6.29 -13.01 1.99
N TYR A 97 -5.49 -12.63 0.99
CA TYR A 97 -4.48 -11.57 1.13
C TYR A 97 -4.97 -10.20 0.68
N VAL A 98 -5.94 -10.11 -0.23
CA VAL A 98 -6.30 -8.82 -0.86
C VAL A 98 -7.53 -8.20 -0.20
N THR A 99 -8.63 -8.93 -0.10
CA THR A 99 -9.93 -8.38 0.28
C THR A 99 -10.21 -8.48 1.78
N ARG A 100 -9.38 -9.23 2.51
CA ARG A 100 -9.44 -9.36 3.96
C ARG A 100 -8.76 -8.18 4.66
N GLY A 101 -9.48 -7.56 5.60
CA GLY A 101 -8.89 -6.70 6.62
C GLY A 101 -8.18 -7.55 7.68
N VAL A 102 -7.03 -7.08 8.17
CA VAL A 102 -6.19 -7.82 9.13
C VAL A 102 -6.28 -7.13 10.48
N GLY A 103 -6.51 -7.87 11.56
CA GLY A 103 -6.51 -7.31 12.90
C GLY A 103 -5.13 -6.77 13.31
N TYR A 104 -5.08 -5.77 14.18
CA TYR A 104 -3.80 -5.21 14.65
C TYR A 104 -2.92 -6.23 15.39
N ASP A 105 -3.55 -7.20 16.05
CA ASP A 105 -2.88 -8.28 16.78
C ASP A 105 -2.47 -9.46 15.89
N GLU A 106 -2.92 -9.51 14.64
CA GLU A 106 -2.51 -10.54 13.70
C GLU A 106 -1.06 -10.30 13.24
N ALA A 107 -0.29 -11.38 13.12
CA ALA A 107 1.07 -11.31 12.59
C ALA A 107 1.04 -11.04 11.07
N LEU A 108 1.75 -10.00 10.63
CA LEU A 108 1.94 -9.68 9.22
C LEU A 108 3.18 -10.39 8.67
N PRO A 109 3.21 -10.72 7.36
CA PRO A 109 4.35 -11.40 6.76
C PRO A 109 5.68 -10.62 6.85
N TRP A 110 5.65 -9.31 7.08
CA TRP A 110 6.82 -8.44 7.22
C TRP A 110 7.08 -7.97 8.65
N ASP A 111 6.34 -8.44 9.66
CA ASP A 111 6.53 -8.01 11.07
C ASP A 111 7.95 -8.30 11.60
N PHE A 112 8.71 -9.19 10.95
CA PHE A 112 10.10 -9.46 11.30
C PHE A 112 11.09 -8.42 10.77
N ILE A 113 10.65 -7.46 9.96
CA ILE A 113 11.47 -6.40 9.37
C ILE A 113 11.31 -5.15 10.23
N ASP A 114 12.42 -4.69 10.79
CA ASP A 114 12.46 -3.44 11.54
C ASP A 114 12.76 -2.27 10.60
N THR A 115 11.84 -1.30 10.53
CA THR A 115 12.00 -0.05 9.79
C THR A 115 12.28 1.16 10.70
N GLY A 116 12.43 0.93 12.01
CA GLY A 116 12.54 1.96 13.04
C GLY A 116 11.22 2.66 13.37
N ILE A 117 10.10 2.28 12.73
CA ILE A 117 8.77 2.83 13.00
C ILE A 117 8.05 1.95 14.00
N ASP A 118 7.50 2.55 15.06
CA ASP A 118 6.73 1.83 16.07
C ASP A 118 5.38 1.35 15.51
N LYS A 119 5.02 0.10 15.81
CA LYS A 119 3.74 -0.49 15.38
C LYS A 119 2.55 0.28 15.97
N GLU A 120 2.67 0.71 17.22
CA GLU A 120 1.68 1.50 17.94
C GLU A 120 1.45 2.85 17.27
N PHE A 121 2.50 3.47 16.71
CA PHE A 121 2.35 4.70 15.93
C PHE A 121 1.52 4.46 14.67
N LEU A 122 1.81 3.40 13.91
CA LEU A 122 1.06 3.07 12.70
C LEU A 122 -0.43 2.77 13.00
N ILE A 123 -0.72 2.12 14.14
CA ILE A 123 -2.10 1.87 14.59
C ILE A 123 -2.82 3.19 14.88
N ARG A 124 -2.19 4.10 15.65
CA ARG A 124 -2.77 5.42 15.95
C ARG A 124 -3.06 6.21 14.67
N GLU A 125 -2.15 6.20 13.71
CA GLU A 125 -2.33 6.88 12.43
C GLU A 125 -3.48 6.29 11.61
N ASP A 126 -3.69 4.96 11.64
CA ASP A 126 -4.84 4.34 10.98
C ASP A 126 -6.17 4.79 11.60
N GLU A 127 -6.24 4.85 12.92
CA GLU A 127 -7.39 5.31 13.69
C GLU A 127 -7.69 6.79 13.43
N LEU A 128 -6.67 7.65 13.44
CA LEU A 128 -6.81 9.06 13.08
C LEU A 128 -7.35 9.21 11.65
N ALA A 129 -6.77 8.48 10.69
CA ALA A 129 -7.24 8.51 9.31
C ALA A 129 -8.70 8.01 9.18
N ASN A 130 -9.12 7.02 9.97
CA ASN A 130 -10.52 6.57 10.02
C ASN A 130 -11.46 7.66 10.58
N SER A 131 -10.98 8.52 11.47
CA SER A 131 -11.72 9.67 11.98
C SER A 131 -11.64 10.93 11.08
N GLY A 132 -10.89 10.87 9.98
CA GLY A 132 -10.68 12.02 9.08
C GLY A 132 -9.76 13.10 9.67
N MET A 133 -8.94 12.74 10.66
CA MET A 133 -7.94 13.62 11.27
C MET A 133 -6.55 13.35 10.69
N SER A 134 -5.72 14.39 10.66
CA SER A 134 -4.32 14.31 10.21
C SER A 134 -3.38 14.52 11.38
N SER A 135 -2.23 13.85 11.37
CA SER A 135 -1.12 14.12 12.29
C SER A 135 -0.52 15.52 12.04
N SER A 136 -0.03 16.16 13.10
CA SER A 136 0.76 17.39 13.03
C SER A 136 2.09 17.21 12.30
N ASP A 137 2.69 18.31 11.82
CA ASP A 137 4.02 18.27 11.22
C ASP A 137 5.10 18.19 12.31
N CYS A 138 5.75 17.02 12.44
CA CYS A 138 6.72 16.80 13.51
C CYS A 138 7.99 17.64 13.43
N ARG A 139 8.19 18.37 12.32
CA ARG A 139 9.30 19.32 12.15
C ARG A 139 9.06 20.63 12.91
N HIS A 140 7.81 21.06 13.00
CA HIS A 140 7.48 22.41 13.51
C HIS A 140 6.54 22.38 14.71
N GLU A 141 5.72 21.34 14.83
CA GLU A 141 4.58 21.29 15.76
C GLU A 141 4.79 20.27 16.90
N GLY A 142 5.96 19.64 16.97
CA GLY A 142 6.34 18.68 18.01
C GLY A 142 6.36 17.23 17.54
N CYS A 143 7.13 16.38 18.23
CA CYS A 143 7.33 14.99 17.84
C CYS A 143 6.00 14.19 17.88
N ASN A 144 5.71 13.41 16.81
CA ASN A 144 4.56 12.51 16.75
C ASN A 144 4.82 11.12 17.34
N ASP A 145 6.02 10.91 17.90
CA ASP A 145 6.43 9.67 18.56
C ASP A 145 6.31 8.44 17.64
N CYS A 146 6.93 8.53 16.45
CA CYS A 146 6.92 7.47 15.45
C CYS A 146 8.04 6.43 15.62
N GLY A 147 8.94 6.62 16.57
CA GLY A 147 10.08 5.73 16.82
C GLY A 147 11.33 6.00 15.96
N VAL A 148 11.22 6.62 14.79
CA VAL A 148 12.33 6.67 13.81
C VAL A 148 13.59 7.37 14.32
N CYS A 149 13.46 8.62 14.79
CA CYS A 149 14.61 9.40 15.25
C CYS A 149 15.38 8.73 16.41
N PRO A 150 14.72 8.27 17.50
CA PRO A 150 15.42 7.57 18.56
C PRO A 150 15.98 6.20 18.12
N SER A 151 15.22 5.42 17.34
CA SER A 151 15.66 4.09 16.88
C SER A 151 16.89 4.13 15.97
N LEU A 152 17.03 5.20 15.18
CA LEU A 152 18.17 5.40 14.27
C LEU A 152 19.28 6.26 14.87
N GLU A 153 19.14 6.74 16.11
CA GLU A 153 20.07 7.66 16.78
C GLU A 153 20.36 8.93 15.95
N VAL A 154 19.31 9.47 15.30
CA VAL A 154 19.42 10.67 14.46
C VAL A 154 18.71 11.86 15.09
N ASN A 155 19.27 13.05 14.84
CA ASN A 155 18.63 14.31 15.18
C ASN A 155 17.99 14.93 13.95
N LEU A 156 16.87 15.62 14.14
CA LEU A 156 16.22 16.36 13.08
C LEU A 156 16.95 17.69 12.87
N GLU A 157 17.65 17.82 11.74
CA GLU A 157 18.22 19.09 11.29
C GLU A 157 17.28 19.70 10.25
N ILE A 158 16.61 20.79 10.63
CA ILE A 158 15.76 21.54 9.72
C ILE A 158 16.60 22.68 9.16
N GLY A 159 16.92 22.62 7.87
CA GLY A 159 17.53 23.76 7.19
C GLY A 159 16.53 24.91 7.15
N GLU A 160 16.87 26.02 7.81
CA GLU A 160 16.14 27.28 7.62
C GLU A 160 16.28 27.67 6.13
N GLY A 161 15.19 27.56 5.37
CA GLY A 161 15.09 28.36 4.16
C GLY A 161 14.94 29.81 4.61
N ASP A 162 15.86 30.69 4.22
CA ASP A 162 15.85 32.11 4.56
C ASP A 162 14.43 32.72 4.41
N ASP A 163 13.69 32.82 5.52
CA ASP A 163 12.50 33.66 5.68
C ASP A 163 12.90 35.14 5.88
N ALA A 164 13.97 35.56 5.22
CA ALA A 164 14.55 36.90 5.30
C ALA A 164 13.93 37.90 4.29
N LEU A 165 12.70 37.68 3.81
CA LEU A 165 12.02 38.61 2.90
C LEU A 165 10.64 39.10 3.38
N ALA A 166 10.23 38.79 4.61
CA ALA A 166 8.95 39.23 5.16
C ALA A 166 9.11 40.05 6.46
N SER A 167 10.06 40.99 6.52
CA SER A 167 10.02 42.13 7.47
C SER A 167 11.08 43.16 7.11
N GLY A 168 10.72 44.11 6.24
CA GLY A 168 11.52 45.29 5.94
C GLY A 168 10.60 46.43 5.51
N ILE A 169 10.02 47.10 6.49
CA ILE A 169 9.65 48.53 6.39
C ILE A 169 10.94 49.33 6.54
#